data_AF-A0A8T8X9B2-F1
#
_entry.id   AF-A0A8T8X9B2-F1
#
_cell.length_a   1.000
_cell.length_b   1.000
_cell.length_c   1.000
_cell.angle_alpha   90.00
_cell.angle_beta   90.00
_cell.angle_gamma   90.00
#
_symmetry.space_group_name_H-M   'P 1'
#
loop_
_entity.id
_entity.type
_entity.pdbx_description
1 polymer ?
#
loop_
_entity_poly.entity_id
_entity_poly.type
_entity_poly.pdbx_seq_one_letter_code
_entity_poly.pdbx_strand_id
1 'polypeptide(L)'
;MQAEMTTTTPPSWLLPSLSEFSRFRGTAPPTWQVVFICPMEDTDRVALMTTLSSVDENWPDRSSTKPRQMVEIPWLMDCVPPASVIWTILNKDPVIFIDNQSRIDHTAIIAWKVSKESSPEAARVPLSRANMLLAVVADGGILPPTYPRIQPEMGPVPTFKEPIGVLPPHLSGLRLDPSTPTLISLIHVPPVVQENLEAMIGHRIIIHNWPAHQEPCSRAQLYRMFQAVKIRHRDIDEAFALFIDEDSEGYHIVRARGASGYSVFDPRDKRLELGTLPFEKISEFWTAAWNPYSRTSHRMPRGPYRYNPAMYDLSLHGGEPIVDPDDIAGSLGSDVIFILDRMTPSELRTIRTELFPCPDQEYMWVDVADRLVSPDMQGLLAYFETSGDFAHGNNRPPLQFLAVDRRTLADAMEPDDEREDWEAIIVASHEGGDVWFRDGTGRSFGYLSTGYGYERRNLEEAEGVYINVNISNMSWSEMCERSPVIHWSAYRAWAENPWREEFARSFGPEGMQVSESG
;
A
#
# COMPACT_ATOMS: atom_id res chain seq x y z
N MET A 1 -24.79 -11.51 30.00
CA MET A 1 -24.99 -10.54 28.89
C MET A 1 -24.04 -10.96 27.78
N GLN A 2 -24.55 -11.64 26.75
CA GLN A 2 -23.78 -11.90 25.53
C GLN A 2 -23.65 -10.57 24.81
N ALA A 3 -22.43 -10.07 24.64
CA ALA A 3 -22.18 -8.98 23.72
C ALA A 3 -22.51 -9.49 22.31
N GLU A 4 -23.37 -8.78 21.59
CA GLU A 4 -23.51 -8.96 20.15
C GLU A 4 -22.12 -8.71 19.54
N MET A 5 -21.42 -9.79 19.18
CA MET A 5 -20.20 -9.69 18.40
C MET A 5 -20.59 -9.21 17.02
N THR A 6 -20.38 -7.92 16.76
CA THR A 6 -20.59 -7.31 15.44
C THR A 6 -19.70 -8.00 14.43
N THR A 7 -20.31 -8.65 13.43
CA THR A 7 -19.63 -9.24 12.27
C THR A 7 -19.10 -8.12 11.38
N THR A 8 -17.91 -7.62 11.68
CA THR A 8 -17.14 -6.74 10.80
C THR A 8 -16.14 -7.57 10.02
N THR A 9 -16.20 -7.53 8.69
CA THR A 9 -15.18 -8.15 7.85
C THR A 9 -13.90 -7.32 7.97
N PRO A 10 -12.81 -7.86 8.52
CA PRO A 10 -11.54 -7.13 8.53
C PRO A 10 -11.07 -6.89 7.08
N PRO A 11 -10.45 -5.75 6.79
CA PRO A 11 -9.84 -5.49 5.49
C PRO A 11 -8.89 -6.60 5.05
N SER A 12 -8.81 -6.85 3.74
CA SER A 12 -8.02 -7.96 3.18
C SER A 12 -6.54 -7.96 3.59
N TRP A 13 -5.98 -6.79 3.87
CA TRP A 13 -4.59 -6.61 4.29
C TRP A 13 -4.34 -6.88 5.79
N LEU A 14 -5.40 -7.04 6.59
CA LEU A 14 -5.30 -7.53 7.97
C LEU A 14 -5.40 -9.07 8.07
N LEU A 15 -5.79 -9.75 6.98
CA LEU A 15 -5.97 -11.20 7.00
C LEU A 15 -4.61 -11.94 6.99
N PRO A 16 -4.56 -13.19 7.49
CA PRO A 16 -3.36 -14.02 7.42
C PRO A 16 -2.80 -14.12 5.99
N SER A 17 -1.51 -13.86 5.85
CA SER A 17 -0.77 -14.05 4.60
C SER A 17 -0.06 -15.39 4.62
N LEU A 18 -0.36 -16.25 3.64
CA LEU A 18 0.17 -17.61 3.58
C LEU A 18 1.39 -17.69 2.67
N SER A 19 2.48 -18.28 3.17
CA SER A 19 3.66 -18.58 2.35
C SER A 19 3.35 -19.71 1.36
N GLU A 20 3.92 -19.66 0.15
CA GLU A 20 3.77 -20.73 -0.84
C GLU A 20 4.56 -21.98 -0.44
N PHE A 21 3.86 -23.08 -0.21
CA PHE A 21 4.37 -24.40 0.14
C PHE A 21 4.08 -25.36 -1.00
N SER A 22 4.64 -25.04 -2.16
CA SER A 22 4.11 -25.65 -3.36
C SER A 22 4.25 -27.18 -3.37
N ARG A 23 3.14 -27.85 -3.64
CA ARG A 23 3.03 -29.14 -4.34
C ARG A 23 3.81 -29.22 -5.68
N PHE A 24 4.29 -28.07 -6.19
CA PHE A 24 4.98 -27.92 -7.48
C PHE A 24 6.52 -27.84 -7.38
N ARG A 25 7.09 -27.75 -6.17
CA ARG A 25 8.55 -27.69 -5.89
C ARG A 25 9.06 -29.04 -5.38
N GLY A 26 8.65 -30.15 -6.00
CA GLY A 26 9.36 -31.45 -5.96
C GLY A 26 9.64 -32.15 -4.61
N THR A 27 9.40 -31.54 -3.45
CA THR A 27 9.59 -32.16 -2.13
C THR A 27 8.24 -32.62 -1.60
N ALA A 28 8.09 -33.93 -1.50
CA ALA A 28 6.87 -34.59 -1.04
C ALA A 28 7.06 -35.22 0.34
N PRO A 29 6.01 -35.24 1.18
CA PRO A 29 4.73 -34.53 1.05
C PRO A 29 4.74 -33.14 1.73
N PRO A 30 4.04 -32.13 1.17
CA PRO A 30 3.94 -30.80 1.78
C PRO A 30 3.01 -30.80 3.00
N THR A 31 3.39 -30.01 4.01
CA THR A 31 2.64 -29.70 5.23
C THR A 31 1.38 -28.88 4.92
N TRP A 32 0.27 -29.15 5.58
CA TRP A 32 -0.96 -28.37 5.47
C TRP A 32 -0.98 -27.18 6.44
N GLN A 33 -1.38 -26.02 5.94
CA GLN A 33 -1.71 -24.88 6.80
C GLN A 33 -3.14 -25.05 7.33
N VAL A 34 -3.31 -24.86 8.64
CA VAL A 34 -4.61 -24.82 9.32
C VAL A 34 -4.83 -23.41 9.85
N VAL A 35 -5.69 -22.65 9.19
CA VAL A 35 -5.95 -21.25 9.53
C VAL A 35 -7.22 -21.17 10.37
N PHE A 36 -7.07 -20.67 11.59
CA PHE A 36 -8.21 -20.34 12.44
C PHE A 36 -8.76 -18.99 11.98
N ILE A 37 -10.07 -18.90 11.81
CA ILE A 37 -10.81 -17.67 11.45
C ILE A 37 -11.90 -17.38 12.48
N CYS A 38 -11.55 -17.56 13.75
CA CYS A 38 -12.35 -17.16 14.91
C CYS A 38 -11.48 -17.10 16.17
N PRO A 39 -11.81 -16.23 17.14
CA PRO A 39 -11.14 -16.23 18.45
C PRO A 39 -11.30 -17.58 19.13
N MET A 40 -10.20 -18.15 19.63
CA MET A 40 -10.22 -19.47 20.25
C MET A 40 -9.10 -19.60 21.28
N GLU A 41 -9.47 -20.10 22.46
CA GLU A 41 -8.52 -20.44 23.52
C GLU A 41 -7.56 -21.53 23.05
N ASP A 42 -6.34 -21.45 23.56
CA ASP A 42 -5.24 -22.32 23.14
C ASP A 42 -5.56 -23.82 23.33
N THR A 43 -6.18 -24.17 24.46
CA THR A 43 -6.59 -25.55 24.77
C THR A 43 -7.61 -26.11 23.78
N ASP A 44 -8.55 -25.27 23.31
CA ASP A 44 -9.55 -25.65 22.32
C ASP A 44 -8.89 -25.87 20.94
N ARG A 45 -7.94 -25.01 20.56
CA ARG A 45 -7.17 -25.16 19.31
C ARG A 45 -6.38 -26.46 19.31
N VAL A 46 -5.65 -26.78 20.40
CA VAL A 46 -4.91 -28.04 20.54
C VAL A 46 -5.82 -29.25 20.41
N ALA A 47 -7.01 -29.21 21.03
CA ALA A 47 -8.00 -30.29 20.91
C ALA A 47 -8.51 -30.48 19.47
N LEU A 48 -8.80 -29.38 18.77
CA LEU A 48 -9.21 -29.43 17.36
C LEU A 48 -8.09 -29.94 16.44
N MET A 49 -6.86 -29.46 16.63
CA MET A 49 -5.68 -29.91 15.88
C MET A 49 -5.37 -31.39 16.13
N THR A 50 -5.56 -31.87 17.36
CA THR A 50 -5.43 -33.29 17.71
C THR A 50 -6.48 -34.12 16.96
N THR A 51 -7.72 -33.63 16.89
CA THR A 51 -8.80 -34.32 16.16
C THR A 51 -8.54 -34.31 14.64
N LEU A 52 -8.07 -33.20 14.07
CA LEU A 52 -7.65 -33.09 12.66
C LEU A 52 -6.51 -34.05 12.31
N SER A 53 -5.65 -34.36 13.29
CA SER A 53 -4.52 -35.28 13.12
C SER A 53 -4.92 -36.74 13.29
N SER A 54 -6.09 -36.99 13.89
CA SER A 54 -6.62 -38.34 14.08
C SER A 54 -7.15 -38.93 12.77
N VAL A 55 -7.22 -40.26 12.72
CA VAL A 55 -7.83 -40.99 11.61
C VAL A 55 -9.21 -41.50 12.04
N ASP A 56 -10.25 -41.19 11.27
CA ASP A 56 -11.58 -41.78 11.45
C ASP A 56 -11.57 -43.25 11.05
N GLU A 57 -11.45 -44.15 12.03
CA GLU A 57 -11.48 -45.60 11.83
C GLU A 57 -12.87 -46.12 11.41
N ASN A 58 -13.93 -45.35 11.64
CA ASN A 58 -15.30 -45.73 11.29
C ASN A 58 -15.72 -45.23 9.90
N TRP A 59 -14.81 -44.67 9.11
CA TRP A 59 -15.09 -44.18 7.75
C TRP A 59 -15.12 -45.34 6.74
N PRO A 60 -16.30 -45.77 6.25
CA PRO A 60 -16.42 -47.03 5.48
C PRO A 60 -15.66 -47.02 4.15
N ASP A 61 -15.58 -45.86 3.49
CA ASP A 61 -14.91 -45.65 2.20
C ASP A 61 -13.65 -44.78 2.36
N ARG A 62 -12.88 -45.02 3.43
CA ARG A 62 -11.69 -44.24 3.74
C ARG A 62 -10.68 -44.28 2.60
N SER A 63 -10.17 -43.10 2.21
CA SER A 63 -9.09 -42.99 1.23
C SER A 63 -7.82 -43.72 1.68
N SER A 64 -7.02 -44.24 0.74
CA SER A 64 -5.68 -44.78 1.02
C SER A 64 -4.62 -43.69 1.24
N THR A 65 -4.99 -42.41 1.05
CA THR A 65 -4.09 -41.27 1.25
C THR A 65 -3.65 -41.18 2.71
N LYS A 66 -2.35 -40.97 2.95
CA LYS A 66 -1.83 -40.79 4.31
C LYS A 66 -2.12 -39.38 4.84
N PRO A 67 -2.43 -39.23 6.14
CA PRO A 67 -2.50 -37.90 6.76
C PRO A 67 -1.14 -37.19 6.63
N ARG A 68 -1.17 -35.88 6.44
CA ARG A 68 0.03 -35.03 6.33
C ARG A 68 0.25 -34.25 7.62
N GLN A 69 1.48 -33.78 7.82
CA GLN A 69 1.79 -32.82 8.88
C GLN A 69 0.95 -31.55 8.65
N MET A 70 0.57 -30.90 9.74
CA MET A 70 -0.21 -29.68 9.74
C MET A 70 0.48 -28.63 10.60
N VAL A 71 0.42 -27.37 10.21
CA VAL A 71 0.88 -26.22 11.00
C VAL A 71 -0.29 -25.31 11.31
N GLU A 72 -0.42 -24.91 12.56
CA GLU A 72 -1.47 -23.97 12.97
C GLU A 72 -1.08 -22.52 12.68
N ILE A 73 -2.06 -21.75 12.22
CA ILE A 73 -2.01 -20.30 12.09
C ILE A 73 -3.19 -19.76 12.93
N PRO A 74 -2.93 -19.28 14.16
CA PRO A 74 -3.96 -18.83 15.07
C PRO A 74 -4.61 -17.52 14.60
N TRP A 75 -5.82 -17.27 15.08
CA TRP A 75 -6.54 -16.01 14.86
C TRP A 75 -6.26 -15.07 16.04
N LEU A 76 -5.50 -14.00 15.79
CA LEU A 76 -5.10 -13.05 16.83
C LEU A 76 -6.05 -11.84 16.95
N MET A 77 -7.12 -11.79 16.16
CA MET A 77 -8.09 -10.70 16.19
C MET A 77 -9.30 -11.06 17.07
N ASP A 78 -9.91 -10.06 17.70
CA ASP A 78 -11.10 -10.26 18.54
C ASP A 78 -12.40 -10.40 17.74
N CYS A 79 -12.38 -10.06 16.45
CA CYS A 79 -13.56 -10.11 15.58
C CYS A 79 -13.74 -11.50 14.95
N VAL A 80 -14.99 -11.83 14.58
CA VAL A 80 -15.31 -13.04 13.83
C VAL A 80 -15.62 -12.63 12.38
N PRO A 81 -14.76 -12.98 11.41
CA PRO A 81 -14.98 -12.64 10.01
C PRO A 81 -16.09 -13.52 9.40
N PRO A 82 -16.75 -13.09 8.31
CA PRO A 82 -17.59 -13.97 7.53
C PRO A 82 -16.76 -15.07 6.85
N ALA A 83 -17.38 -16.22 6.56
CA ALA A 83 -16.71 -17.33 5.89
C ALA A 83 -16.16 -16.99 4.49
N SER A 84 -16.59 -15.88 3.87
CA SER A 84 -16.09 -15.44 2.57
C SER A 84 -14.61 -15.03 2.59
N VAL A 85 -14.02 -14.71 3.75
CA VAL A 85 -12.59 -14.39 3.87
C VAL A 85 -11.67 -15.54 3.45
N ILE A 86 -12.16 -16.79 3.44
CA ILE A 86 -11.38 -17.95 2.97
C ILE A 86 -10.87 -17.75 1.54
N TRP A 87 -11.64 -17.05 0.69
CA TRP A 87 -11.27 -16.82 -0.70
C TRP A 87 -10.22 -15.72 -0.86
N THR A 88 -10.14 -14.82 0.12
CA THR A 88 -9.12 -13.77 0.17
C THR A 88 -7.80 -14.31 0.75
N ILE A 89 -7.87 -15.20 1.74
CA ILE A 89 -6.71 -15.85 2.36
C ILE A 89 -6.14 -16.94 1.44
N LEU A 90 -7.01 -17.70 0.77
CA LEU A 90 -6.60 -18.79 -0.11
C LEU A 90 -5.78 -18.25 -1.28
N ASN A 91 -4.50 -18.64 -1.30
CA ASN A 91 -3.59 -18.32 -2.39
C ASN A 91 -3.52 -19.48 -3.41
N LYS A 92 -2.37 -20.14 -3.54
CA LYS A 92 -2.14 -21.21 -4.54
C LYS A 92 -2.24 -22.63 -3.97
N ASP A 93 -1.96 -22.79 -2.68
CA ASP A 93 -1.88 -24.09 -2.03
C ASP A 93 -3.19 -24.46 -1.31
N PRO A 94 -3.46 -25.77 -1.13
CA PRO A 94 -4.63 -26.24 -0.39
C PRO A 94 -4.51 -25.93 1.12
N VAL A 95 -5.61 -25.50 1.74
CA VAL A 95 -5.63 -25.00 3.14
C VAL A 95 -6.85 -25.57 3.88
N ILE A 96 -6.70 -25.81 5.19
CA ILE A 96 -7.80 -26.11 6.10
C ILE A 96 -8.15 -24.83 6.87
N PHE A 97 -9.43 -24.49 6.94
CA PHE A 97 -9.94 -23.37 7.73
C PHE A 97 -10.85 -23.86 8.86
N ILE A 98 -10.73 -23.21 10.02
CA ILE A 98 -11.55 -23.46 11.21
C ILE A 98 -12.28 -22.17 11.59
N ASP A 99 -13.58 -22.12 11.31
CA ASP A 99 -14.48 -21.03 11.72
C ASP A 99 -15.26 -21.37 13.00
N ASN A 100 -16.03 -20.41 13.53
CA ASN A 100 -16.81 -20.66 14.75
C ASN A 100 -17.82 -21.80 14.57
N GLN A 101 -18.38 -21.99 13.36
CA GLN A 101 -19.27 -23.12 13.05
C GLN A 101 -18.53 -24.46 13.08
N SER A 102 -17.27 -24.49 12.65
CA SER A 102 -16.40 -25.68 12.68
C SER A 102 -16.27 -26.24 14.09
N ARG A 103 -16.13 -25.36 15.09
CA ARG A 103 -16.08 -25.73 16.51
C ARG A 103 -17.39 -26.36 16.99
N ILE A 104 -18.52 -25.76 16.62
CA ILE A 104 -19.85 -26.16 17.11
C ILE A 104 -20.27 -27.50 16.48
N ASP A 105 -20.06 -27.65 15.18
CA ASP A 105 -20.53 -28.81 14.42
C ASP A 105 -19.51 -29.94 14.32
N HIS A 106 -18.31 -29.78 14.90
CA HIS A 106 -17.18 -30.68 14.71
C HIS A 106 -16.86 -30.90 13.21
N THR A 107 -16.84 -29.80 12.44
CA THR A 107 -16.50 -29.78 11.02
C THR A 107 -15.23 -28.96 10.78
N ALA A 108 -14.73 -28.96 9.55
CA ALA A 108 -13.72 -28.04 9.05
C ALA A 108 -14.04 -27.65 7.61
N ILE A 109 -13.49 -26.54 7.15
CA ILE A 109 -13.54 -26.14 5.75
C ILE A 109 -12.23 -26.53 5.08
N ILE A 110 -12.30 -27.26 3.97
CA ILE A 110 -11.15 -27.49 3.10
C ILE A 110 -11.30 -26.60 1.87
N ALA A 111 -10.24 -25.89 1.50
CA ALA A 111 -10.23 -25.04 0.31
C ALA A 111 -8.99 -25.36 -0.55
N TRP A 112 -9.18 -25.43 -1.87
CA TRP A 112 -8.14 -25.89 -2.78
C TRP A 112 -8.29 -25.30 -4.19
N LYS A 113 -7.23 -25.45 -4.99
CA LYS A 113 -7.24 -25.25 -6.44
C LYS A 113 -6.76 -26.52 -7.11
N VAL A 114 -7.50 -27.06 -8.08
CA VAL A 114 -7.08 -28.28 -8.81
C VAL A 114 -5.82 -28.02 -9.64
N SER A 115 -5.70 -26.85 -10.26
CA SER A 115 -4.53 -26.41 -11.03
C SER A 115 -4.25 -24.92 -10.81
N LYS A 116 -3.16 -24.40 -11.38
CA LYS A 116 -2.87 -22.95 -11.33
C LYS A 116 -3.99 -22.13 -11.99
N GLU A 117 -4.59 -22.69 -13.04
CA GLU A 117 -5.60 -22.04 -13.90
C GLU A 117 -7.04 -22.30 -13.44
N SER A 118 -7.27 -23.27 -12.54
CA SER A 118 -8.62 -23.56 -12.03
C SER A 118 -9.10 -22.49 -11.05
N SER A 119 -10.41 -22.23 -11.06
CA SER A 119 -11.07 -21.49 -9.98
C SER A 119 -10.87 -22.21 -8.64
N PRO A 120 -10.73 -21.46 -7.53
CA PRO A 120 -10.67 -22.07 -6.21
C PRO A 120 -12.01 -22.69 -5.82
N GLU A 121 -11.96 -23.78 -5.07
CA GLU A 121 -13.11 -24.49 -4.51
C GLU A 121 -12.99 -24.62 -2.99
N ALA A 122 -14.12 -24.70 -2.30
CA ALA A 122 -14.17 -24.92 -0.86
C ALA A 122 -15.38 -25.79 -0.47
N ALA A 123 -15.19 -26.63 0.55
CA ALA A 123 -16.23 -27.52 1.06
C ALA A 123 -16.11 -27.70 2.58
N ARG A 124 -17.25 -27.89 3.24
CA ARG A 124 -17.30 -28.24 4.67
C ARG A 124 -17.33 -29.76 4.83
N VAL A 125 -16.44 -30.29 5.66
CA VAL A 125 -16.24 -31.73 5.90
C VAL A 125 -16.13 -32.04 7.39
N PRO A 126 -16.36 -33.29 7.84
CA PRO A 126 -16.09 -33.68 9.22
C PRO A 126 -14.62 -33.44 9.61
N LEU A 127 -14.39 -32.94 10.83
CA LEU A 127 -13.08 -32.54 11.31
C LEU A 127 -12.04 -33.68 11.19
N SER A 128 -12.38 -34.89 11.63
CA SER A 128 -11.52 -36.09 11.57
C SER A 128 -11.20 -36.61 10.16
N ARG A 129 -11.80 -36.03 9.11
CA ARG A 129 -11.59 -36.41 7.71
C ARG A 129 -10.89 -35.35 6.88
N ALA A 130 -10.79 -34.12 7.39
CA ALA A 130 -10.34 -32.96 6.62
C ALA A 130 -8.91 -33.11 6.06
N ASN A 131 -7.96 -33.59 6.86
CA ASN A 131 -6.57 -33.79 6.43
C ASN A 131 -6.46 -34.73 5.21
N MET A 132 -7.13 -35.89 5.29
CA MET A 132 -7.15 -36.88 4.21
C MET A 132 -7.95 -36.41 3.00
N LEU A 133 -9.11 -35.77 3.19
CA LEU A 133 -9.95 -35.27 2.10
C LEU A 133 -9.26 -34.12 1.35
N LEU A 134 -8.57 -33.22 2.06
CA LEU A 134 -7.76 -32.17 1.43
C LEU A 134 -6.67 -32.79 0.55
N ALA A 135 -6.01 -33.86 1.02
CA ALA A 135 -5.01 -34.57 0.23
C ALA A 135 -5.60 -35.22 -1.03
N VAL A 136 -6.80 -35.81 -0.95
CA VAL A 136 -7.51 -36.37 -2.12
C VAL A 136 -7.77 -35.29 -3.17
N VAL A 137 -8.33 -34.15 -2.79
CA VAL A 137 -8.68 -33.09 -3.75
C VAL A 137 -7.45 -32.33 -4.26
N ALA A 138 -6.40 -32.21 -3.45
CA ALA A 138 -5.11 -31.64 -3.84
C ALA A 138 -4.42 -32.44 -4.95
N ASP A 139 -4.63 -33.77 -4.96
CA ASP A 139 -4.09 -34.70 -5.96
C ASP A 139 -5.04 -34.89 -7.17
N GLY A 140 -6.07 -34.03 -7.31
CA GLY A 140 -7.02 -34.03 -8.43
C GLY A 140 -8.21 -34.97 -8.26
N GLY A 141 -8.40 -35.54 -7.07
CA GLY A 141 -9.58 -36.33 -6.72
C GLY A 141 -10.86 -35.49 -6.62
N ILE A 142 -12.01 -36.17 -6.74
CA ILE A 142 -13.33 -35.52 -6.68
C ILE A 142 -13.92 -35.72 -5.28
N LEU A 143 -14.35 -34.61 -4.67
CA LEU A 143 -15.06 -34.65 -3.40
C LEU A 143 -16.52 -35.09 -3.61
N PRO A 144 -17.06 -36.05 -2.81
CA PRO A 144 -18.46 -36.44 -2.88
C PRO A 144 -19.43 -35.25 -2.78
N PRO A 145 -20.54 -35.24 -3.53
CA PRO A 145 -21.51 -34.14 -3.52
C PRO A 145 -22.27 -34.00 -2.19
N THR A 146 -22.13 -34.98 -1.28
CA THR A 146 -22.70 -34.96 0.08
C THR A 146 -22.07 -33.91 0.99
N TYR A 147 -20.87 -33.41 0.65
CA TYR A 147 -20.21 -32.36 1.42
C TYR A 147 -20.62 -30.98 0.91
N PRO A 148 -21.21 -30.11 1.76
CA PRO A 148 -21.68 -28.78 1.36
C PRO A 148 -20.56 -27.94 0.74
N ARG A 149 -20.80 -27.37 -0.43
CA ARG A 149 -19.88 -26.44 -1.10
C ARG A 149 -20.09 -25.01 -0.60
N ILE A 150 -19.00 -24.29 -0.42
CA ILE A 150 -19.01 -22.85 -0.11
C ILE A 150 -18.79 -22.12 -1.43
N GLN A 151 -19.52 -21.02 -1.63
CA GLN A 151 -19.44 -20.20 -2.85
C GLN A 151 -18.70 -18.89 -2.55
N PRO A 152 -17.96 -18.33 -3.53
CA PRO A 152 -17.40 -16.98 -3.41
C PRO A 152 -18.50 -15.92 -3.48
N GLU A 153 -18.39 -14.90 -2.64
CA GLU A 153 -19.25 -13.70 -2.72
C GLU A 153 -18.76 -12.81 -3.87
N MET A 154 -19.67 -12.39 -4.75
CA MET A 154 -19.35 -11.41 -5.78
C MET A 154 -19.22 -10.03 -5.16
N GLY A 155 -18.00 -9.49 -5.12
CA GLY A 155 -17.74 -8.12 -4.69
C GLY A 155 -18.30 -7.09 -5.67
N PRO A 156 -18.61 -5.88 -5.20
CA PRO A 156 -19.04 -4.78 -6.06
C PRO A 156 -17.93 -4.40 -7.05
N VAL A 157 -18.32 -4.07 -8.28
CA VAL A 157 -17.41 -3.53 -9.29
C VAL A 157 -16.97 -2.13 -8.86
N PRO A 158 -15.66 -1.81 -8.85
CA PRO A 158 -15.19 -0.49 -8.46
C PRO A 158 -15.73 0.58 -9.41
N THR A 159 -16.37 1.59 -8.84
CA THR A 159 -16.80 2.82 -9.53
C THR A 159 -15.76 3.91 -9.33
N PHE A 160 -15.20 4.44 -10.41
CA PHE A 160 -14.28 5.58 -10.37
C PHE A 160 -15.06 6.90 -10.52
N LYS A 161 -14.66 7.90 -9.74
CA LYS A 161 -15.14 9.29 -9.88
C LYS A 161 -14.17 10.08 -10.75
N GLU A 162 -14.65 11.08 -11.49
CA GLU A 162 -13.75 11.97 -12.24
C GLU A 162 -12.92 12.87 -11.30
N PRO A 163 -11.68 13.24 -11.68
CA PRO A 163 -10.86 14.19 -10.91
C PRO A 163 -11.55 15.54 -10.74
N ILE A 164 -11.44 16.12 -9.55
CA ILE A 164 -12.01 17.44 -9.27
C ILE A 164 -10.98 18.53 -9.61
N GLY A 165 -11.26 19.31 -10.66
CA GLY A 165 -10.48 20.49 -11.02
C GLY A 165 -11.01 21.77 -10.36
N VAL A 166 -10.13 22.52 -9.68
CA VAL A 166 -10.47 23.79 -9.04
C VAL A 166 -9.36 24.81 -9.27
N LEU A 167 -9.74 26.00 -9.74
CA LEU A 167 -8.85 27.16 -9.84
C LEU A 167 -8.99 28.05 -8.61
N PRO A 168 -7.88 28.57 -8.05
CA PRO A 168 -7.94 29.57 -7.00
C PRO A 168 -8.57 30.88 -7.53
N PRO A 169 -9.15 31.73 -6.66
CA PRO A 169 -9.91 32.90 -7.09
C PRO A 169 -9.17 33.85 -8.04
N HIS A 170 -7.86 34.03 -7.84
CA HIS A 170 -7.02 34.91 -8.67
C HIS A 170 -6.75 34.35 -10.07
N LEU A 171 -7.04 33.06 -10.31
CA LEU A 171 -6.95 32.40 -11.62
C LEU A 171 -8.34 32.06 -12.19
N SER A 172 -9.41 32.59 -11.61
CA SER A 172 -10.78 32.25 -12.03
C SER A 172 -10.99 32.54 -13.52
N GLY A 173 -11.49 31.54 -14.26
CA GLY A 173 -11.77 31.64 -15.69
C GLY A 173 -10.54 31.53 -16.60
N LEU A 174 -9.35 31.22 -16.07
CA LEU A 174 -8.15 30.99 -16.87
C LEU A 174 -8.39 29.91 -17.94
N ARG A 175 -7.99 30.21 -19.17
CA ARG A 175 -7.98 29.27 -20.29
C ARG A 175 -6.62 29.37 -20.98
N LEU A 176 -5.98 28.22 -21.15
CA LEU A 176 -4.69 28.14 -21.84
C LEU A 176 -4.89 28.35 -23.34
N ASP A 177 -3.96 29.06 -23.96
CA ASP A 177 -3.96 29.35 -25.40
C ASP A 177 -2.80 28.61 -26.10
N PRO A 178 -3.02 27.94 -27.25
CA PRO A 178 -1.96 27.21 -27.94
C PRO A 178 -0.83 28.08 -28.51
N SER A 179 -1.06 29.37 -28.75
CA SER A 179 -0.09 30.23 -29.47
C SER A 179 1.05 30.74 -28.59
N THR A 180 0.82 30.86 -27.28
CA THR A 180 1.80 31.45 -26.35
C THR A 180 1.93 30.58 -25.11
N PRO A 181 3.14 30.12 -24.75
CA PRO A 181 3.36 29.38 -23.52
C PRO A 181 2.87 30.16 -22.30
N THR A 182 2.00 29.53 -21.53
CA THR A 182 1.44 30.12 -20.31
C THR A 182 2.00 29.39 -19.11
N LEU A 183 2.63 30.14 -18.20
CA LEU A 183 3.24 29.66 -16.97
C LEU A 183 2.41 30.15 -15.79
N ILE A 184 2.00 29.26 -14.90
CA ILE A 184 1.28 29.61 -13.67
C ILE A 184 2.26 29.50 -12.50
N SER A 185 2.45 30.58 -11.76
CA SER A 185 3.37 30.53 -10.62
C SER A 185 2.74 29.89 -9.39
N LEU A 186 3.53 29.08 -8.69
CA LEU A 186 3.17 28.46 -7.41
C LEU A 186 3.56 29.31 -6.20
N ILE A 187 4.36 30.34 -6.44
CA ILE A 187 4.84 31.33 -5.48
C ILE A 187 4.80 32.73 -6.07
N HIS A 188 4.98 33.75 -5.24
CA HIS A 188 5.05 35.10 -5.77
C HIS A 188 6.40 35.35 -6.46
N VAL A 189 6.37 35.66 -7.75
CA VAL A 189 7.56 35.97 -8.56
C VAL A 189 7.72 37.49 -8.67
N PRO A 190 8.82 38.09 -8.17
CA PRO A 190 9.06 39.52 -8.30
C PRO A 190 9.20 39.98 -9.77
N PRO A 191 8.89 41.25 -10.12
CA PRO A 191 8.97 41.73 -11.50
C PRO A 191 10.34 41.53 -12.17
N VAL A 192 11.43 41.74 -11.43
CA VAL A 192 12.81 41.55 -11.93
C VAL A 192 13.06 40.09 -12.32
N VAL A 193 12.49 39.14 -11.56
CA VAL A 193 12.62 37.72 -11.87
C VAL A 193 11.79 37.35 -13.10
N GLN A 194 10.59 37.94 -13.26
CA GLN A 194 9.77 37.73 -14.46
C GLN A 194 10.50 38.20 -15.74
N GLU A 195 11.11 39.38 -15.71
CA GLU A 195 11.90 39.90 -16.84
C GLU A 195 13.09 38.98 -17.18
N ASN A 196 13.79 38.46 -16.15
CA ASN A 196 14.89 37.52 -16.33
C ASN A 196 14.42 36.18 -16.90
N LEU A 197 13.29 35.64 -16.43
CA LEU A 197 12.70 34.40 -16.96
C LEU A 197 12.35 34.56 -18.44
N GLU A 198 11.68 35.65 -18.82
CA GLU A 198 11.37 35.94 -20.23
C GLU A 198 12.64 35.98 -21.10
N ALA A 199 13.70 36.63 -20.60
CA ALA A 199 14.97 36.72 -21.30
C ALA A 199 15.66 35.35 -21.46
N MET A 200 15.68 34.51 -20.41
CA MET A 200 16.30 33.18 -20.44
C MET A 200 15.55 32.21 -21.36
N ILE A 201 14.23 32.31 -21.43
CA ILE A 201 13.39 31.46 -22.28
C ILE A 201 13.53 31.85 -23.77
N GLY A 202 13.85 33.12 -24.05
CA GLY A 202 14.11 33.62 -25.40
C GLY A 202 12.86 33.72 -26.28
N HIS A 203 11.67 33.58 -25.70
CA HIS A 203 10.38 33.65 -26.39
C HIS A 203 9.33 34.37 -25.53
N ARG A 204 8.31 34.92 -26.18
CA ARG A 204 7.18 35.53 -25.48
C ARG A 204 6.43 34.46 -24.70
N ILE A 205 6.17 34.73 -23.43
CA ILE A 205 5.39 33.89 -22.52
C ILE A 205 4.31 34.73 -21.82
N ILE A 206 3.38 34.07 -21.14
CA ILE A 206 2.41 34.69 -20.24
C ILE A 206 2.64 34.12 -18.85
N ILE A 207 2.90 34.99 -17.87
CA ILE A 207 3.03 34.58 -16.46
C ILE A 207 1.77 34.98 -15.69
N HIS A 208 1.08 34.00 -15.12
CA HIS A 208 0.06 34.21 -14.11
C HIS A 208 0.68 34.07 -12.72
N ASN A 209 0.99 35.20 -12.10
CA ASN A 209 1.74 35.23 -10.86
C ASN A 209 0.87 34.92 -9.64
N TRP A 210 1.48 34.28 -8.62
CA TRP A 210 0.84 34.05 -7.34
C TRP A 210 0.79 35.37 -6.53
N PRO A 211 -0.24 35.60 -5.69
CA PRO A 211 -0.34 36.81 -4.88
C PRO A 211 0.78 36.91 -3.82
N ALA A 212 1.39 38.10 -3.68
CA ALA A 212 2.54 38.36 -2.79
C ALA A 212 2.30 38.15 -1.28
N HIS A 213 1.03 38.17 -0.86
CA HIS A 213 0.65 38.11 0.56
C HIS A 213 -0.08 36.81 0.91
N GLN A 214 0.00 35.80 0.06
CA GLN A 214 -0.60 34.48 0.29
C GLN A 214 0.51 33.45 0.48
N GLU A 215 0.20 32.42 1.29
CA GLU A 215 1.02 31.21 1.35
C GLU A 215 1.27 30.66 -0.06
N PRO A 216 2.46 30.08 -0.31
CA PRO A 216 2.72 29.31 -1.52
C PRO A 216 1.61 28.30 -1.82
N CYS A 217 1.47 27.95 -3.10
CA CYS A 217 0.56 26.90 -3.53
C CYS A 217 0.92 25.57 -2.84
N SER A 218 -0.05 24.97 -2.14
CA SER A 218 0.11 23.62 -1.60
C SER A 218 0.08 22.57 -2.70
N ARG A 219 0.58 21.35 -2.45
CA ARG A 219 0.53 20.25 -3.43
C ARG A 219 -0.89 19.79 -3.74
N ALA A 220 -1.79 19.82 -2.77
CA ALA A 220 -3.22 19.56 -3.00
C ALA A 220 -3.86 20.63 -3.90
N GLN A 221 -3.53 21.91 -3.71
CA GLN A 221 -4.00 22.99 -4.58
C GLN A 221 -3.42 22.86 -5.99
N LEU A 222 -2.14 22.54 -6.11
CA LEU A 222 -1.48 22.32 -7.39
C LEU A 222 -2.11 21.15 -8.15
N TYR A 223 -2.43 20.04 -7.48
CA TYR A 223 -3.13 18.92 -8.11
C TYR A 223 -4.48 19.37 -8.70
N ARG A 224 -5.33 20.01 -7.90
CA ARG A 224 -6.65 20.48 -8.35
C ARG A 224 -6.55 21.55 -9.43
N MET A 225 -5.54 22.41 -9.36
CA MET A 225 -5.25 23.41 -10.39
C MET A 225 -4.84 22.74 -11.70
N PHE A 226 -3.93 21.77 -11.66
CA PHE A 226 -3.56 20.96 -12.83
C PHE A 226 -4.78 20.30 -13.47
N GLN A 227 -5.66 19.68 -12.67
CA GLN A 227 -6.88 19.06 -13.20
C GLN A 227 -7.78 20.06 -13.94
N ALA A 228 -7.77 21.34 -13.54
CA ALA A 228 -8.54 22.40 -14.19
C ALA A 228 -7.88 22.97 -15.46
N VAL A 229 -6.53 23.06 -15.51
CA VAL A 229 -5.82 23.74 -16.62
C VAL A 229 -5.14 22.80 -17.61
N LYS A 230 -5.02 21.50 -17.31
CA LYS A 230 -4.21 20.57 -18.12
C LYS A 230 -4.58 20.56 -19.60
N ILE A 231 -3.55 20.59 -20.44
CA ILE A 231 -3.65 20.37 -21.88
C ILE A 231 -3.85 18.87 -22.09
N ARG A 232 -5.02 18.50 -22.63
CA ARG A 232 -5.42 17.10 -22.84
C ARG A 232 -6.05 16.90 -24.21
N HIS A 233 -5.93 15.67 -24.74
CA HIS A 233 -6.52 15.28 -26.01
C HIS A 233 -7.39 14.04 -25.83
N ARG A 234 -8.42 13.89 -26.66
CA ARG A 234 -9.38 12.77 -26.55
C ARG A 234 -8.73 11.39 -26.75
N ASP A 235 -7.71 11.34 -27.60
CA ASP A 235 -7.06 10.10 -28.03
C ASP A 235 -5.72 9.84 -27.34
N ILE A 236 -5.38 10.66 -26.34
CA ILE A 236 -4.12 10.60 -25.58
C ILE A 236 -4.47 10.54 -24.09
N ASP A 237 -3.90 9.56 -23.40
CA ASP A 237 -4.19 9.33 -21.98
C ASP A 237 -3.34 10.24 -21.07
N GLU A 238 -2.35 10.95 -21.62
CA GLU A 238 -1.51 11.92 -20.91
C GLU A 238 -1.98 13.37 -21.09
N ALA A 239 -1.78 14.16 -20.05
CA ALA A 239 -2.06 15.58 -20.01
C ALA A 239 -0.93 16.35 -19.33
N PHE A 240 -0.76 17.62 -19.71
CA PHE A 240 0.41 18.41 -19.36
C PHE A 240 0.06 19.84 -18.95
N ALA A 241 0.87 20.44 -18.08
CA ALA A 241 0.83 21.87 -17.76
C ALA A 241 2.24 22.37 -17.39
N LEU A 242 2.42 23.69 -17.35
CA LEU A 242 3.66 24.33 -16.94
C LEU A 242 3.42 25.28 -15.76
N PHE A 243 4.33 25.21 -14.80
CA PHE A 243 4.31 26.01 -13.59
C PHE A 243 5.67 26.69 -13.36
N ILE A 244 5.70 27.67 -12.46
CA ILE A 244 6.93 28.27 -11.93
C ILE A 244 7.00 27.92 -10.45
N ASP A 245 8.12 27.38 -10.00
CA ASP A 245 8.39 27.14 -8.59
C ASP A 245 9.78 27.65 -8.20
N GLU A 246 10.07 27.62 -6.90
CA GLU A 246 11.36 27.99 -6.30
C GLU A 246 11.79 26.95 -5.28
N ASP A 247 13.09 26.63 -5.30
CA ASP A 247 13.80 25.81 -4.33
C ASP A 247 15.12 26.50 -3.90
N SER A 248 16.04 25.77 -3.26
CA SER A 248 17.34 26.28 -2.82
C SER A 248 18.26 26.77 -3.96
N GLU A 249 18.05 26.31 -5.20
CA GLU A 249 18.85 26.70 -6.37
C GLU A 249 18.25 27.91 -7.11
N GLY A 250 17.00 28.28 -6.79
CA GLY A 250 16.32 29.46 -7.33
C GLY A 250 15.01 29.14 -8.04
N TYR A 251 14.64 29.97 -9.03
CA TYR A 251 13.38 29.84 -9.77
C TYR A 251 13.52 28.91 -10.96
N HIS A 252 12.59 27.97 -11.09
CA HIS A 252 12.60 26.95 -12.15
C HIS A 252 11.24 26.83 -12.82
N ILE A 253 11.25 26.31 -14.05
CA ILE A 253 10.02 25.92 -14.74
C ILE A 253 9.74 24.46 -14.44
N VAL A 254 8.57 24.21 -13.87
CA VAL A 254 8.12 22.88 -13.48
C VAL A 254 7.11 22.41 -14.52
N ARG A 255 7.45 21.34 -15.23
CA ARG A 255 6.47 20.60 -16.03
C ARG A 255 5.67 19.68 -15.12
N ALA A 256 4.37 19.67 -15.33
CA ALA A 256 3.47 18.74 -14.67
C ALA A 256 2.89 17.77 -15.69
N ARG A 257 2.94 16.48 -15.39
CA ARG A 257 2.40 15.39 -16.21
C ARG A 257 1.43 14.56 -15.39
N GLY A 258 0.26 14.29 -15.93
CA GLY A 258 -0.72 13.40 -15.30
C GLY A 258 -1.66 12.83 -16.35
N ALA A 259 -2.71 12.12 -15.92
CA ALA A 259 -3.64 11.55 -16.89
C ALA A 259 -4.67 12.57 -17.42
N SER A 260 -5.10 12.40 -18.67
CA SER A 260 -6.23 13.09 -19.27
C SER A 260 -7.54 12.82 -18.53
N GLY A 261 -7.68 11.61 -17.97
CA GLY A 261 -8.72 11.14 -17.07
C GLY A 261 -8.31 9.81 -16.44
N TYR A 262 -9.01 9.34 -15.41
CA TYR A 262 -8.68 8.06 -14.77
C TYR A 262 -9.00 6.90 -15.73
N SER A 263 -7.99 6.12 -16.13
CA SER A 263 -8.24 4.87 -16.85
C SER A 263 -8.41 3.71 -15.88
N VAL A 264 -9.09 2.67 -16.37
CA VAL A 264 -9.33 1.42 -15.63
C VAL A 264 -8.08 0.54 -15.59
N PHE A 265 -7.05 0.88 -16.37
CA PHE A 265 -5.93 -0.02 -16.69
C PHE A 265 -4.58 0.41 -16.08
N ASP A 266 -4.41 1.65 -15.61
CA ASP A 266 -3.15 2.11 -14.98
C ASP A 266 -3.41 2.77 -13.60
N PRO A 267 -2.94 2.18 -12.49
CA PRO A 267 -2.98 2.78 -11.16
C PRO A 267 -2.31 4.15 -11.07
N ARG A 268 -1.37 4.47 -11.98
CA ARG A 268 -0.66 5.77 -12.02
C ARG A 268 -1.52 6.90 -12.58
N ASP A 269 -2.68 6.61 -13.17
CA ASP A 269 -3.52 7.65 -13.78
C ASP A 269 -4.04 8.70 -12.82
N LYS A 270 -3.97 8.42 -11.51
CA LYS A 270 -4.42 9.36 -10.48
C LYS A 270 -3.32 10.27 -9.97
N ARG A 271 -2.05 10.00 -10.29
CA ARG A 271 -0.91 10.78 -9.80
C ARG A 271 -0.59 11.94 -10.75
N LEU A 272 0.05 12.95 -10.19
CA LEU A 272 0.67 14.03 -10.93
C LEU A 272 2.19 13.96 -10.71
N GLU A 273 2.97 13.98 -11.78
CA GLU A 273 4.44 13.94 -11.76
C GLU A 273 4.97 15.36 -12.06
N LEU A 274 5.83 15.90 -11.19
CA LEU A 274 6.49 17.19 -11.40
C LEU A 274 7.96 17.02 -11.71
N GLY A 275 8.43 17.61 -12.81
CA GLY A 275 9.85 17.64 -13.11
C GLY A 275 10.30 19.02 -13.58
N THR A 276 11.58 19.34 -13.41
CA THR A 276 12.16 20.56 -13.94
C THR A 276 12.28 20.48 -15.45
N LEU A 277 11.90 21.56 -16.14
CA LEU A 277 12.02 21.72 -17.59
C LEU A 277 13.05 22.83 -17.88
N PRO A 278 14.13 22.55 -18.64
CA PRO A 278 15.07 23.57 -19.04
C PRO A 278 14.41 24.72 -19.82
N PHE A 279 14.86 25.95 -19.58
CA PHE A 279 14.23 27.16 -20.14
C PHE A 279 14.14 27.13 -21.68
N GLU A 280 15.16 26.60 -22.35
CA GLU A 280 15.24 26.48 -23.80
C GLU A 280 14.25 25.45 -24.39
N LYS A 281 13.65 24.59 -23.56
CA LYS A 281 12.72 23.54 -23.98
C LYS A 281 11.25 23.92 -23.88
N ILE A 282 10.91 25.07 -23.30
CA ILE A 282 9.52 25.47 -23.03
C ILE A 282 8.68 25.56 -24.31
N SER A 283 9.21 26.19 -25.36
CA SER A 283 8.49 26.36 -26.62
C SER A 283 8.24 25.02 -27.32
N GLU A 284 9.23 24.13 -27.31
CA GLU A 284 9.14 22.77 -27.86
C GLU A 284 8.10 21.94 -27.07
N PHE A 285 8.16 22.01 -25.73
CA PHE A 285 7.23 21.35 -24.83
C PHE A 285 5.79 21.82 -25.08
N TRP A 286 5.55 23.13 -25.08
CA TRP A 286 4.22 23.72 -25.28
C TRP A 286 3.61 23.30 -26.62
N THR A 287 4.41 23.40 -27.69
CA THR A 287 3.99 23.04 -29.04
C THR A 287 3.56 21.58 -29.11
N ALA A 288 4.34 20.67 -28.54
CA ALA A 288 4.06 19.25 -28.61
C ALA A 288 2.99 18.79 -27.61
N ALA A 289 2.74 19.51 -26.52
CA ALA A 289 1.60 19.28 -25.63
C ALA A 289 0.28 19.56 -26.36
N TRP A 290 0.23 20.62 -27.18
CA TRP A 290 -0.92 20.94 -28.02
C TRP A 290 -1.00 20.14 -29.32
N ASN A 291 0.13 19.66 -29.84
CA ASN A 291 0.21 18.91 -31.09
C ASN A 291 0.88 17.54 -30.86
N PRO A 292 0.15 16.56 -30.31
CA PRO A 292 0.73 15.28 -29.89
C PRO A 292 1.36 14.48 -31.04
N TYR A 293 0.91 14.70 -32.27
CA TYR A 293 1.40 14.02 -33.47
C TYR A 293 2.41 14.84 -34.30
N SER A 294 2.85 16.00 -33.79
CA SER A 294 3.88 16.83 -34.45
C SER A 294 5.21 16.09 -34.64
N ARG A 295 5.48 15.13 -33.77
CA ARG A 295 6.63 14.25 -33.79
C ARG A 295 6.20 12.88 -33.27
N THR A 296 6.82 11.81 -33.77
CA THR A 296 6.54 10.45 -33.30
C THR A 296 7.85 9.72 -33.02
N SER A 297 8.06 9.33 -31.77
CA SER A 297 9.23 8.55 -31.38
C SER A 297 9.10 7.08 -31.81
N HIS A 298 10.16 6.52 -32.39
CA HIS A 298 10.23 5.09 -32.70
C HIS A 298 10.33 4.21 -31.45
N ARG A 299 10.61 4.80 -30.28
CA ARG A 299 10.81 4.11 -29.00
C ARG A 299 9.56 4.04 -28.13
N MET A 300 8.41 4.43 -28.67
CA MET A 300 7.19 4.48 -27.89
C MET A 300 6.82 3.10 -27.32
N PRO A 301 6.39 3.04 -26.03
CA PRO A 301 5.92 1.80 -25.44
C PRO A 301 4.72 1.25 -26.19
N ARG A 302 4.68 -0.08 -26.34
CA ARG A 302 3.50 -0.77 -26.85
C ARG A 302 2.61 -1.14 -25.66
N GLY A 303 1.35 -0.72 -25.69
CA GLY A 303 0.42 -1.03 -24.62
C GLY A 303 -0.96 -0.42 -24.87
N PRO A 304 -1.92 -0.72 -23.98
CA PRO A 304 -3.25 -0.12 -24.04
C PRO A 304 -3.22 1.38 -23.68
N TYR A 305 -2.20 1.84 -22.96
CA TYR A 305 -2.00 3.23 -22.59
C TYR A 305 -1.49 4.08 -23.77
N ARG A 306 -2.17 5.18 -24.07
CA ARG A 306 -1.92 6.05 -25.22
C ARG A 306 -1.08 7.26 -24.83
N TYR A 307 0.23 7.09 -24.87
CA TYR A 307 1.20 8.18 -24.64
C TYR A 307 1.11 9.27 -25.73
N ASN A 308 1.46 10.51 -25.37
CA ASN A 308 1.70 11.61 -26.29
C ASN A 308 3.02 11.37 -27.06
N PRO A 309 2.97 11.10 -28.37
CA PRO A 309 4.15 10.73 -29.14
C PRO A 309 5.19 11.84 -29.25
N ALA A 310 4.75 13.10 -29.29
CA ALA A 310 5.64 14.25 -29.40
C ALA A 310 6.29 14.62 -28.06
N MET A 311 5.66 14.27 -26.93
CA MET A 311 6.26 14.42 -25.59
C MET A 311 7.28 13.37 -25.24
N TYR A 312 7.23 12.18 -25.85
CA TYR A 312 8.03 11.05 -25.39
C TYR A 312 9.54 11.33 -25.40
N ASP A 313 10.05 12.00 -26.44
CA ASP A 313 11.47 12.34 -26.55
C ASP A 313 11.85 13.64 -25.80
N LEU A 314 10.86 14.40 -25.31
CA LEU A 314 11.05 15.65 -24.55
C LEU A 314 10.89 15.44 -23.05
N SER A 315 10.25 14.34 -22.68
CA SER A 315 10.04 13.99 -21.29
C SER A 315 11.36 13.51 -20.72
N LEU A 316 11.92 14.29 -19.79
CA LEU A 316 12.86 13.75 -18.82
C LEU A 316 12.10 12.65 -18.03
N HIS A 317 12.75 11.54 -17.75
CA HIS A 317 12.16 10.51 -16.90
C HIS A 317 12.51 10.84 -15.44
N GLY A 318 11.52 10.72 -14.54
CA GLY A 318 11.65 11.13 -13.15
C GLY A 318 10.92 12.44 -12.85
N GLY A 319 10.63 12.64 -11.58
CA GLY A 319 9.97 13.81 -11.05
C GLY A 319 9.18 13.50 -9.78
N GLU A 320 9.02 14.50 -8.91
CA GLU A 320 8.27 14.38 -7.66
C GLU A 320 6.83 13.92 -7.93
N PRO A 321 6.43 12.76 -7.39
CA PRO A 321 5.06 12.29 -7.51
C PRO A 321 4.15 13.00 -6.50
N ILE A 322 2.96 13.39 -6.94
CA ILE A 322 1.92 14.04 -6.14
C ILE A 322 0.67 13.17 -6.17
N VAL A 323 0.17 12.91 -4.96
CA VAL A 323 -1.05 12.16 -4.67
C VAL A 323 -2.31 12.94 -5.10
N ASP A 324 -3.37 12.21 -5.46
CA ASP A 324 -4.71 12.79 -5.55
C ASP A 324 -5.20 13.09 -4.12
N PRO A 325 -5.41 14.37 -3.73
CA PRO A 325 -5.85 14.71 -2.39
C PRO A 325 -7.29 14.25 -2.11
N ASP A 326 -8.07 13.86 -3.13
CA ASP A 326 -9.45 13.40 -3.00
C ASP A 326 -9.58 11.86 -3.10
N ASP A 327 -8.50 11.15 -3.45
CA ASP A 327 -8.39 9.68 -3.47
C ASP A 327 -6.95 9.24 -3.15
N ILE A 328 -6.54 9.43 -1.89
CA ILE A 328 -5.17 9.14 -1.45
C ILE A 328 -4.85 7.66 -1.68
N ALA A 329 -5.66 6.76 -1.13
CA ALA A 329 -5.39 5.32 -1.21
C ALA A 329 -5.32 4.77 -2.64
N GLY A 330 -6.16 5.30 -3.55
CA GLY A 330 -6.13 4.91 -4.96
C GLY A 330 -4.97 5.49 -5.76
N SER A 331 -4.27 6.50 -5.23
CA SER A 331 -3.18 7.21 -5.92
C SER A 331 -1.82 7.09 -5.24
N LEU A 332 -1.73 6.46 -4.06
CA LEU A 332 -0.46 6.26 -3.34
C LEU A 332 0.56 5.43 -4.12
N GLY A 333 1.83 5.85 -4.05
CA GLY A 333 3.01 5.15 -4.53
C GLY A 333 3.67 4.23 -3.49
N SER A 334 4.88 3.77 -3.81
CA SER A 334 5.76 3.02 -2.90
C SER A 334 6.44 3.96 -1.90
N ASP A 335 7.01 5.05 -2.41
CA ASP A 335 7.87 5.94 -1.64
C ASP A 335 7.07 7.14 -1.15
N VAL A 336 6.74 7.13 0.15
CA VAL A 336 5.76 8.05 0.74
C VAL A 336 6.31 8.68 2.01
N ILE A 337 6.13 10.00 2.13
CA ILE A 337 6.28 10.76 3.36
C ILE A 337 4.89 11.24 3.81
N PHE A 338 4.39 10.75 4.93
CA PHE A 338 3.15 11.25 5.53
C PHE A 338 3.41 12.50 6.38
N ILE A 339 2.59 13.54 6.20
CA ILE A 339 2.60 14.73 7.06
C ILE A 339 1.53 14.56 8.12
N LEU A 340 1.95 14.40 9.38
CA LEU A 340 1.07 14.03 10.49
C LEU A 340 0.45 15.24 11.20
N ASP A 341 1.12 16.38 11.20
CA ASP A 341 0.66 17.62 11.84
C ASP A 341 0.39 18.72 10.79
N ARG A 342 -0.53 19.62 11.10
CA ARG A 342 -0.99 20.69 10.21
C ARG A 342 0.11 21.71 9.95
N MET A 343 0.70 21.70 8.76
CA MET A 343 1.73 22.67 8.39
C MET A 343 1.27 23.55 7.24
N THR A 344 1.70 24.80 7.26
CA THR A 344 1.55 25.72 6.14
C THR A 344 2.41 25.26 4.96
N PRO A 345 2.07 25.64 3.72
CA PRO A 345 2.91 25.38 2.56
C PRO A 345 4.35 25.92 2.72
N SER A 346 4.53 27.06 3.38
CA SER A 346 5.86 27.61 3.67
C SER A 346 6.67 26.72 4.64
N GLU A 347 6.05 26.25 5.73
CA GLU A 347 6.70 25.33 6.68
C GLU A 347 7.12 24.01 6.02
N LEU A 348 6.26 23.43 5.16
CA LEU A 348 6.59 22.21 4.43
C LEU A 348 7.72 22.42 3.42
N ARG A 349 7.80 23.60 2.79
CA ARG A 349 8.92 23.97 1.93
C ARG A 349 10.21 24.06 2.73
N THR A 350 10.19 24.66 3.93
CA THR A 350 11.36 24.66 4.83
C THR A 350 11.84 23.25 5.13
N ILE A 351 10.95 22.33 5.54
CA ILE A 351 11.35 20.93 5.79
C ILE A 351 12.01 20.31 4.56
N ARG A 352 11.42 20.50 3.37
CA ARG A 352 11.97 19.94 2.13
C ARG A 352 13.35 20.52 1.80
N THR A 353 13.51 21.83 1.89
CA THR A 353 14.77 22.50 1.55
C THR A 353 15.88 22.16 2.53
N GLU A 354 15.56 22.14 3.82
CA GLU A 354 16.55 22.02 4.89
C GLU A 354 16.86 20.55 5.21
N LEU A 355 15.86 19.67 5.22
CA LEU A 355 16.01 18.26 5.58
C LEU A 355 15.96 17.30 4.39
N PHE A 356 15.54 17.71 3.19
CA PHE A 356 15.54 16.84 2.00
C PHE A 356 16.13 17.56 0.78
N PRO A 357 17.32 18.18 0.86
CA PRO A 357 17.89 18.95 -0.25
C PRO A 357 18.24 18.06 -1.45
N CYS A 358 18.67 16.82 -1.21
CA CYS A 358 19.06 15.83 -2.23
C CYS A 358 18.68 14.42 -1.74
N PRO A 359 17.38 14.06 -1.70
CA PRO A 359 16.98 12.75 -1.18
C PRO A 359 17.45 11.62 -2.11
N ASP A 360 17.76 10.46 -1.55
CA ASP A 360 18.15 9.27 -2.31
C ASP A 360 16.99 8.70 -3.14
N GLN A 361 15.75 9.07 -2.80
CA GLN A 361 14.51 8.67 -3.48
C GLN A 361 13.58 9.86 -3.72
N GLU A 362 12.77 9.77 -4.78
CA GLU A 362 11.67 10.72 -5.02
C GLU A 362 10.45 10.33 -4.19
N TYR A 363 10.29 10.95 -3.02
CA TYR A 363 9.14 10.69 -2.15
C TYR A 363 7.88 11.46 -2.56
N MET A 364 6.74 10.77 -2.44
CA MET A 364 5.42 11.36 -2.48
C MET A 364 5.07 11.93 -1.10
N TRP A 365 4.92 13.25 -0.99
CA TRP A 365 4.50 13.90 0.25
C TRP A 365 2.98 13.94 0.34
N VAL A 366 2.44 13.35 1.40
CA VAL A 366 1.00 13.12 1.55
C VAL A 366 0.51 13.78 2.84
N ASP A 367 -0.23 14.88 2.67
CA ASP A 367 -0.85 15.58 3.79
C ASP A 367 -2.11 14.85 4.24
N VAL A 368 -2.04 14.31 5.45
CA VAL A 368 -3.16 13.62 6.12
C VAL A 368 -3.54 14.31 7.42
N ALA A 369 -2.92 15.41 7.80
CA ALA A 369 -3.05 16.01 9.14
C ALA A 369 -4.50 16.35 9.49
N ASP A 370 -5.30 16.80 8.52
CA ASP A 370 -6.73 17.10 8.69
C ASP A 370 -7.62 15.86 8.83
N ARG A 371 -7.09 14.68 8.54
CA ARG A 371 -7.78 13.38 8.59
C ARG A 371 -7.45 12.59 9.85
N LEU A 372 -6.40 12.97 10.58
CA LEU A 372 -5.95 12.25 11.75
C LEU A 372 -6.72 12.69 13.00
N VAL A 373 -7.00 11.73 13.89
CA VAL A 373 -7.56 12.02 15.23
C VAL A 373 -6.48 12.59 16.17
N SER A 374 -5.21 12.24 15.92
CA SER A 374 -4.02 12.72 16.62
C SER A 374 -2.85 12.85 15.62
N PRO A 375 -1.95 13.84 15.79
CA PRO A 375 -0.84 14.08 14.87
C PRO A 375 0.35 13.14 15.12
N ASP A 376 0.09 11.83 15.15
CA ASP A 376 1.06 10.79 15.48
C ASP A 376 0.77 9.49 14.71
N MET A 377 1.63 8.48 14.91
CA MET A 377 1.47 7.16 14.30
C MET A 377 0.13 6.50 14.67
N GLN A 378 -0.40 6.76 15.87
CA GLN A 378 -1.68 6.18 16.31
C GLN A 378 -2.86 6.76 15.51
N GLY A 379 -2.82 8.07 15.26
CA GLY A 379 -3.78 8.75 14.41
C GLY A 379 -3.67 8.27 12.96
N LEU A 380 -2.46 8.05 12.44
CA LEU A 380 -2.24 7.53 11.10
C LEU A 380 -2.80 6.11 10.92
N LEU A 381 -2.53 5.20 11.86
CA LEU A 381 -3.09 3.84 11.83
C LEU A 381 -4.62 3.87 11.91
N ALA A 382 -5.19 4.68 12.80
CA ALA A 382 -6.63 4.84 12.90
C ALA A 382 -7.24 5.37 11.58
N TYR A 383 -6.54 6.28 10.88
CA TYR A 383 -6.95 6.76 9.56
C TYR A 383 -6.94 5.63 8.51
N PHE A 384 -5.91 4.79 8.46
CA PHE A 384 -5.89 3.63 7.57
C PHE A 384 -7.02 2.62 7.83
N GLU A 385 -7.42 2.44 9.09
CA GLU A 385 -8.50 1.52 9.46
C GLU A 385 -9.90 2.07 9.16
N THR A 386 -10.11 3.37 9.37
CA THR A 386 -11.45 3.96 9.39
C THR A 386 -11.81 4.71 8.12
N SER A 387 -10.83 5.12 7.31
CA SER A 387 -11.11 5.82 6.08
C SER A 387 -11.70 4.87 5.03
N GLY A 388 -12.76 5.31 4.35
CA GLY A 388 -13.28 4.61 3.18
C GLY A 388 -12.23 4.41 2.08
N ASP A 389 -11.19 5.25 2.08
CA ASP A 389 -10.06 5.22 1.16
C ASP A 389 -9.33 3.86 1.18
N PHE A 390 -9.06 3.30 2.37
CA PHE A 390 -8.36 2.02 2.55
C PHE A 390 -9.27 0.87 3.01
N ALA A 391 -10.42 1.17 3.62
CA ALA A 391 -11.34 0.17 4.14
C ALA A 391 -12.22 -0.48 3.04
N HIS A 392 -12.46 0.21 1.91
CA HIS A 392 -13.45 -0.19 0.90
C HIS A 392 -12.90 -0.23 -0.54
N GLY A 393 -11.74 -0.89 -0.71
CA GLY A 393 -11.15 -1.18 -2.02
C GLY A 393 -10.04 -2.22 -1.94
N ASN A 394 -9.45 -2.58 -3.08
CA ASN A 394 -8.20 -3.37 -3.12
C ASN A 394 -6.97 -2.55 -2.67
N ASN A 395 -7.15 -1.35 -2.12
CA ASN A 395 -6.08 -0.48 -1.67
C ASN A 395 -5.57 -0.95 -0.30
N ARG A 396 -4.25 -1.04 -0.15
CA ARG A 396 -3.59 -1.43 1.10
C ARG A 396 -2.75 -0.25 1.60
N PRO A 397 -2.61 -0.07 2.92
CA PRO A 397 -1.62 0.85 3.48
C PRO A 397 -0.20 0.53 2.95
N PRO A 398 0.70 1.52 2.82
CA PRO A 398 2.07 1.29 2.38
C PRO A 398 2.82 0.35 3.32
N LEU A 399 3.59 -0.59 2.78
CA LEU A 399 4.34 -1.57 3.59
C LEU A 399 5.44 -0.93 4.44
N GLN A 400 6.04 0.14 3.92
CA GLN A 400 7.04 0.97 4.59
C GLN A 400 6.81 2.42 4.15
N PHE A 401 7.14 3.37 5.02
CA PHE A 401 7.01 4.78 4.72
C PHE A 401 7.84 5.61 5.68
N LEU A 402 8.01 6.88 5.32
CA LEU A 402 8.51 7.93 6.19
C LEU A 402 7.34 8.81 6.66
N ALA A 403 7.54 9.52 7.76
CA ALA A 403 6.59 10.51 8.23
C ALA A 403 7.28 11.70 8.90
N VAL A 404 6.63 12.85 8.82
CA VAL A 404 7.08 14.12 9.38
C VAL A 404 5.97 14.76 10.22
N ASP A 405 6.36 15.48 11.25
CA ASP A 405 5.45 16.15 12.17
C ASP A 405 6.02 17.49 12.67
N ARG A 406 5.40 18.09 13.69
CA ARG A 406 5.84 19.37 14.23
C ARG A 406 7.28 19.35 14.75
N ARG A 407 7.74 18.20 15.28
CA ARG A 407 9.13 18.07 15.75
C ARG A 407 10.08 18.13 14.57
N THR A 408 9.76 17.47 13.46
CA THR A 408 10.52 17.58 12.21
C THR A 408 10.69 19.04 11.77
N LEU A 409 9.64 19.85 11.87
CA LEU A 409 9.70 21.28 11.54
C LEU A 409 10.62 22.05 12.50
N ALA A 410 10.50 21.80 13.81
CA ALA A 410 11.33 22.46 14.82
C ALA A 410 12.82 22.21 14.54
N ASP A 411 13.16 20.95 14.29
CA ASP A 411 14.51 20.51 13.92
C ASP A 411 14.93 21.18 12.60
N ALA A 412 14.09 21.23 11.57
CA ALA A 412 14.39 21.92 10.31
C ALA A 412 14.67 23.44 10.44
N MET A 413 14.24 24.08 11.53
CA MET A 413 14.42 25.53 11.75
C MET A 413 15.64 25.88 12.60
N GLU A 414 16.28 24.90 13.23
CA GLU A 414 17.50 25.11 14.03
C GLU A 414 18.76 25.18 13.12
N PRO A 415 19.90 25.72 13.59
CA PRO A 415 21.11 25.89 12.77
C PRO A 415 21.73 24.58 12.26
N ASP A 416 22.40 24.64 11.09
CA ASP A 416 22.95 23.46 10.40
C ASP A 416 23.95 22.63 11.22
N ASP A 417 24.76 23.27 12.06
CA ASP A 417 25.84 22.63 12.82
C ASP A 417 25.34 21.70 13.93
N GLU A 418 24.05 21.72 14.23
CA GLU A 418 23.42 20.87 15.24
C GLU A 418 22.52 19.77 14.61
N ARG A 419 22.30 19.77 13.29
CA ARG A 419 21.31 18.93 12.57
C ARG A 419 21.63 17.44 12.42
N GLU A 420 22.90 17.06 12.30
CA GLU A 420 23.31 15.68 11.96
C GLU A 420 22.93 14.65 13.04
N ASP A 421 22.78 15.08 14.30
CA ASP A 421 22.44 14.22 15.44
C ASP A 421 20.92 14.14 15.72
N TRP A 422 20.07 14.80 14.93
CA TRP A 422 18.65 14.94 15.25
C TRP A 422 17.77 13.83 14.72
N GLU A 423 17.02 13.21 15.63
CA GLU A 423 15.92 12.30 15.33
C GLU A 423 14.70 13.08 14.79
N ALA A 424 14.81 13.61 13.57
CA ALA A 424 13.80 14.48 12.96
C ALA A 424 12.71 13.71 12.18
N ILE A 425 13.04 12.55 11.61
CA ILE A 425 12.18 11.80 10.68
C ILE A 425 11.68 10.51 11.33
N ILE A 426 10.40 10.20 11.15
CA ILE A 426 9.85 8.89 11.53
C ILE A 426 10.00 7.94 10.35
N VAL A 427 10.57 6.77 10.58
CA VAL A 427 10.59 5.65 9.62
C VAL A 427 9.74 4.52 10.17
N ALA A 428 8.93 3.88 9.33
CA ALA A 428 8.03 2.81 9.74
C ALA A 428 8.00 1.66 8.72
N SER A 429 7.85 0.43 9.21
CA SER A 429 7.68 -0.76 8.40
C SER A 429 6.72 -1.77 9.03
N HIS A 430 5.90 -2.41 8.19
CA HIS A 430 5.04 -3.52 8.56
C HIS A 430 5.85 -4.70 9.11
N GLU A 431 7.10 -4.89 8.65
CA GLU A 431 7.97 -5.98 9.13
C GLU A 431 8.17 -5.93 10.65
N GLY A 432 8.23 -4.72 11.23
CA GLY A 432 8.34 -4.56 12.68
C GLY A 432 7.08 -4.96 13.45
N GLY A 433 5.92 -5.01 12.79
CA GLY A 433 4.65 -5.48 13.35
C GLY A 433 4.23 -6.87 12.88
N ASP A 434 5.02 -7.54 12.04
CA ASP A 434 4.67 -8.85 11.51
C ASP A 434 4.93 -9.96 12.52
N VAL A 435 3.91 -10.76 12.79
CA VAL A 435 4.02 -12.00 13.57
C VAL A 435 4.16 -13.17 12.61
N TRP A 436 5.36 -13.72 12.53
CA TRP A 436 5.68 -14.85 11.64
C TRP A 436 5.44 -16.20 12.31
N PHE A 437 4.77 -17.11 11.59
CA PHE A 437 4.53 -18.48 12.04
C PHE A 437 5.57 -19.41 11.41
N ARG A 438 6.41 -20.03 12.24
CA ARG A 438 7.52 -20.89 11.80
C ARG A 438 7.41 -22.31 12.38
N ASP A 439 7.95 -23.31 11.67
CA ASP A 439 8.11 -24.65 12.26
C ASP A 439 9.40 -24.74 13.11
N GLY A 440 9.61 -25.91 13.74
CA GLY A 440 10.83 -26.19 14.50
C GLY A 440 12.12 -26.22 13.68
N THR A 441 12.07 -26.08 12.35
CA THR A 441 13.24 -25.92 11.46
C THR A 441 13.49 -24.46 11.06
N GLY A 442 12.70 -23.51 11.61
CA GLY A 442 12.79 -22.09 11.29
C GLY A 442 12.12 -21.71 9.97
N ARG A 443 11.39 -22.63 9.34
CA ARG A 443 10.72 -22.39 8.06
C ARG A 443 9.44 -21.60 8.31
N SER A 444 9.21 -20.49 7.60
CA SER A 444 7.99 -19.67 7.72
C SER A 444 6.84 -20.22 6.88
N PHE A 445 5.63 -20.27 7.45
CA PHE A 445 4.40 -20.76 6.82
C PHE A 445 3.37 -19.66 6.58
N GLY A 446 3.52 -18.53 7.25
CA GLY A 446 2.66 -17.39 7.05
C GLY A 446 2.98 -16.32 8.08
N TYR A 447 2.29 -15.20 7.99
CA TYR A 447 2.40 -14.12 8.95
C TYR A 447 1.08 -13.35 9.09
N LEU A 448 0.95 -12.63 10.19
CA LEU A 448 -0.07 -11.60 10.40
C LEU A 448 0.62 -10.25 10.56
N SER A 449 0.23 -9.27 9.75
CA SER A 449 0.68 -7.89 9.92
C SER A 449 -0.14 -7.22 11.01
N THR A 450 0.39 -7.21 12.23
CA THR A 450 -0.34 -6.72 13.40
C THR A 450 -0.23 -5.21 13.60
N GLY A 451 0.63 -4.55 12.83
CA GLY A 451 0.90 -3.12 12.96
C GLY A 451 2.13 -2.67 12.19
N TYR A 452 2.75 -1.59 12.66
CA TYR A 452 4.04 -1.10 12.17
C TYR A 452 5.03 -1.02 13.32
N GLY A 453 6.25 -1.49 13.10
CA GLY A 453 7.39 -0.99 13.85
C GLY A 453 7.73 0.41 13.35
N TYR A 454 8.10 1.32 14.26
CA TYR A 454 8.54 2.64 13.86
C TYR A 454 9.66 3.15 14.77
N GLU A 455 10.54 3.97 14.21
CA GLU A 455 11.59 4.67 14.95
C GLU A 455 11.70 6.11 14.45
N ARG A 456 12.43 6.91 15.22
CA ARG A 456 12.73 8.28 14.88
C ARG A 456 14.23 8.43 14.72
N ARG A 457 14.68 8.96 13.59
CA ARG A 457 16.09 9.05 13.21
C ARG A 457 16.38 10.33 12.43
N ASN A 458 17.66 10.63 12.22
CA ASN A 458 18.04 11.65 11.25
C ASN A 458 17.66 11.20 9.83
N LEU A 459 17.74 12.12 8.86
CA LEU A 459 17.35 11.84 7.47
C LEU A 459 18.12 10.65 6.90
N GLU A 460 19.46 10.71 6.92
CA GLU A 460 20.32 9.71 6.27
C GLU A 460 20.05 8.31 6.81
N GLU A 461 19.92 8.18 8.13
CA GLU A 461 19.59 6.91 8.77
C GLU A 461 18.16 6.45 8.46
N ALA A 462 17.17 7.36 8.45
CA ALA A 462 15.79 7.03 8.13
C ALA A 462 15.65 6.54 6.68
N GLU A 463 16.28 7.23 5.73
CA GLU A 463 16.36 6.81 4.33
C GLU A 463 17.12 5.49 4.19
N GLY A 464 18.24 5.35 4.89
CA GLY A 464 19.02 4.11 4.93
C GLY A 464 18.17 2.93 5.39
N VAL A 465 17.43 3.06 6.49
CA VAL A 465 16.49 2.03 6.97
C VAL A 465 15.40 1.77 5.93
N TYR A 466 14.74 2.82 5.44
CA TYR A 466 13.67 2.71 4.46
C TYR A 466 14.12 1.95 3.20
N ILE A 467 15.23 2.35 2.60
CA ILE A 467 15.77 1.75 1.37
C ILE A 467 16.14 0.29 1.63
N ASN A 468 16.89 -0.01 2.69
CA ASN A 468 17.37 -1.37 2.98
C ASN A 468 16.20 -2.34 3.19
N VAL A 469 15.16 -1.93 3.90
CA VAL A 469 13.96 -2.75 4.13
C VAL A 469 13.15 -2.87 2.84
N ASN A 470 12.95 -1.76 2.09
CA ASN A 470 12.19 -1.75 0.84
C ASN A 470 12.78 -2.68 -0.23
N ILE A 471 14.10 -2.75 -0.34
CA ILE A 471 14.79 -3.66 -1.28
C ILE A 471 15.12 -5.03 -0.69
N SER A 472 14.71 -5.29 0.56
CA SER A 472 14.99 -6.51 1.32
C SER A 472 16.49 -6.84 1.41
N ASN A 473 17.35 -5.82 1.52
CA ASN A 473 18.79 -5.98 1.76
C ASN A 473 19.09 -6.32 3.23
N MET A 474 18.35 -5.69 4.16
CA MET A 474 18.36 -6.00 5.60
C MET A 474 16.94 -5.95 6.14
N SER A 475 16.63 -6.78 7.12
CA SER A 475 15.32 -6.82 7.78
C SER A 475 15.14 -5.66 8.76
N TRP A 476 13.89 -5.32 9.07
CA TRP A 476 13.58 -4.33 10.10
C TRP A 476 14.25 -4.66 11.45
N SER A 477 14.21 -5.92 11.89
CA SER A 477 14.82 -6.34 13.15
C SER A 477 16.34 -6.17 13.22
N GLU A 478 17.04 -6.27 12.07
CA GLU A 478 18.49 -6.03 12.01
C GLU A 478 18.83 -4.55 12.08
N MET A 479 17.95 -3.68 11.57
CA MET A 479 18.16 -2.24 11.54
C MET A 479 17.65 -1.54 12.81
N CYS A 480 16.59 -2.07 13.43
CA CYS A 480 15.79 -1.46 14.47
C CYS A 480 15.46 -2.46 15.60
N GLU A 481 16.49 -2.90 16.35
CA GLU A 481 16.38 -3.97 17.35
C GLU A 481 15.36 -3.70 18.48
N ARG A 482 15.04 -2.44 18.78
CA ARG A 482 14.19 -2.05 19.92
C ARG A 482 13.05 -1.08 19.55
N SER A 483 12.63 -1.10 18.29
CA SER A 483 11.56 -0.22 17.83
C SER A 483 10.24 -0.50 18.56
N PRO A 484 9.51 0.51 19.05
CA PRO A 484 8.13 0.33 19.44
C PRO A 484 7.28 -0.15 18.26
N VAL A 485 6.29 -0.98 18.56
CA VAL A 485 5.29 -1.43 17.59
C VAL A 485 3.97 -0.77 17.91
N ILE A 486 3.33 -0.23 16.89
CA ILE A 486 1.97 0.29 16.98
C ILE A 486 1.02 -0.64 16.25
N HIS A 487 0.02 -1.15 16.97
CA HIS A 487 -0.85 -2.21 16.48
C HIS A 487 -2.17 -1.67 15.92
N TRP A 488 -2.71 -2.38 14.93
CA TRP A 488 -4.08 -2.19 14.48
C TRP A 488 -5.06 -2.44 15.63
N SER A 489 -6.18 -1.73 15.64
CA SER A 489 -7.28 -1.89 16.60
C SER A 489 -7.75 -3.35 16.71
N ALA A 490 -7.76 -4.08 15.58
CA ALA A 490 -8.15 -5.49 15.53
C ALA A 490 -7.25 -6.42 16.35
N TYR A 491 -6.00 -6.03 16.61
CA TYR A 491 -5.00 -6.81 17.35
C TYR A 491 -4.73 -6.28 18.77
N ARG A 492 -5.43 -5.23 19.22
CA ARG A 492 -5.10 -4.54 20.48
C ARG A 492 -5.17 -5.46 21.70
N ALA A 493 -6.20 -6.30 21.82
CA ALA A 493 -6.32 -7.20 22.98
C ALA A 493 -5.20 -8.26 23.01
N TRP A 494 -4.79 -8.77 21.84
CA TRP A 494 -3.63 -9.63 21.74
C TRP A 494 -2.34 -8.89 22.12
N ALA A 495 -2.13 -7.69 21.60
CA ALA A 495 -0.93 -6.88 21.86
C ALA A 495 -0.76 -6.49 23.35
N GLU A 496 -1.85 -6.38 24.11
CA GLU A 496 -1.80 -6.15 25.56
C GLU A 496 -1.29 -7.39 26.34
N ASN A 497 -1.37 -8.59 25.77
CA ASN A 497 -0.91 -9.82 26.42
C ASN A 497 -0.41 -10.88 25.42
N PRO A 498 0.68 -10.62 24.68
CA PRO A 498 1.15 -11.49 23.61
C PRO A 498 1.64 -12.85 24.13
N TRP A 499 2.10 -12.90 25.38
CA TRP A 499 2.64 -14.10 26.03
C TRP A 499 1.60 -15.17 26.39
N ARG A 500 0.30 -14.89 26.24
CA ARG A 500 -0.75 -15.90 26.38
C ARG A 500 -0.86 -16.82 25.18
N GLU A 501 -0.29 -16.42 24.05
CA GLU A 501 -0.31 -17.20 22.81
C GLU A 501 1.00 -17.96 22.66
N GLU A 502 0.93 -19.29 22.55
CA GLU A 502 2.07 -20.08 22.10
C GLU A 502 2.14 -19.99 20.57
N PHE A 503 3.22 -19.41 20.05
CA PHE A 503 3.38 -19.20 18.62
C PHE A 503 3.80 -20.50 17.91
N ALA A 504 3.05 -20.82 16.85
CA ALA A 504 3.27 -21.85 15.84
C ALA A 504 3.58 -23.27 16.38
N ARG A 505 2.61 -24.15 16.20
CA ARG A 505 2.74 -25.60 16.46
C ARG A 505 2.55 -26.40 15.19
N SER A 506 3.32 -27.48 15.11
CA SER A 506 3.17 -28.51 14.10
C SER A 506 2.51 -29.75 14.71
N PHE A 507 1.55 -30.33 14.01
CA PHE A 507 0.83 -31.54 14.39
C PHE A 507 0.97 -32.60 13.30
N GLY A 508 1.09 -33.88 13.67
CA GLY A 508 1.16 -34.95 12.68
C GLY A 508 1.62 -36.30 13.25
N PRO A 509 1.99 -37.25 12.38
CA PRO A 509 2.42 -38.60 12.76
C PRO A 509 3.60 -38.64 13.74
N GLU A 510 4.41 -37.60 13.77
CA GLU A 510 5.60 -37.47 14.63
C GLU A 510 5.28 -36.82 15.99
N GLY A 511 4.01 -36.50 16.25
CA GLY A 511 3.56 -35.80 17.47
C GLY A 511 3.48 -34.27 17.29
N MET A 512 3.15 -33.59 18.39
CA MET A 512 3.11 -32.12 18.44
C MET A 512 4.54 -31.57 18.61
N GLN A 513 4.95 -30.65 17.74
CA GLN A 513 6.19 -29.87 17.86
C GLN A 513 5.82 -28.41 18.06
N VAL A 514 6.46 -27.74 19.02
CA VAL A 514 6.28 -26.31 19.30
C VAL A 514 7.49 -25.57 18.79
N SER A 515 7.30 -24.45 18.09
CA SER A 515 8.41 -23.55 17.77
C SER A 515 8.75 -22.71 19.00
N GLU A 516 10.00 -22.71 19.45
CA GLU A 516 10.46 -21.71 20.41
C GLU A 516 10.66 -20.40 19.64
N SER A 517 9.92 -19.35 20.03
CA SER A 517 10.11 -18.00 19.48
C SER A 517 11.54 -17.54 19.78
N GLY A 518 12.30 -17.25 18.72
CA GLY A 518 13.60 -16.59 18.79
C GLY A 518 13.45 -15.08 18.79
#